data_AF-A0A444RRC5-F1
#
_entry.id   AF-A0A444RRC5-F1
#
_cell.length_a   1.000
_cell.length_b   1.000
_cell.length_c   1.000
_cell.angle_alpha   90.00
_cell.angle_beta   90.00
_cell.angle_gamma   90.00
#
_symmetry.space_group_name_H-M   'P 1'
#
loop_
_entity.id
_entity.type
_entity.pdbx_description
1 polymer ?
#
loop_
_entity_poly.entity_id
_entity_poly.type
_entity_poly.pdbx_seq_one_letter_code
_entity_poly.pdbx_strand_id
1 'polypeptide(L)'
;MSSLDSAISESTLGAILLLAGAEARRGLPCQVQIHMGAIRNLLEACLKQGIVLSDNLKRAIFWQDLNSSVMTGSSRTFHHQSFPELSWSRDKTSSTSFKLPPGFQMLSSVLGHTFLEIMEDVHALQQIRDTNLFGPEDAVSMANVDNHQASIQSRIVDLEAASSISDCCHVGAYLCSTMLRCKRWRASVVPLHLSLRLLDKLQKTDTEPGWDEHRELLTWLLHIGGAFAPAGTTRSEYLELLKRNLEGRLRGLYTSWPELLGILEKFIWSDKAFLAQVRAFWNEVYIQPEPDSYLRS
;
A
#
# COMPACT_ATOMS: atom_id res chain seq x y z
N MET A 1 -33.78 -23.87 -16.94
CA MET A 1 -32.82 -22.86 -16.45
C MET A 1 -33.20 -21.55 -17.09
N SER A 2 -33.61 -20.57 -16.30
CA SER A 2 -34.01 -19.26 -16.84
C SER A 2 -32.77 -18.54 -17.36
N SER A 3 -32.90 -17.62 -18.33
CA SER A 3 -31.77 -16.83 -18.85
C SER A 3 -31.10 -15.96 -17.76
N LEU A 4 -31.80 -15.75 -16.64
CA LEU A 4 -31.28 -15.03 -15.48
C LEU A 4 -30.27 -15.88 -14.69
N ASP A 5 -30.53 -17.20 -14.56
CA ASP A 5 -29.64 -18.12 -13.83
C ASP A 5 -28.26 -18.24 -14.51
N SER A 6 -28.19 -18.11 -15.85
CA SER A 6 -26.91 -18.12 -16.56
C SER A 6 -26.16 -16.77 -16.46
N ALA A 7 -26.88 -15.65 -16.34
CA ALA A 7 -26.31 -14.32 -16.18
C ALA A 7 -25.77 -14.08 -14.76
N ILE A 8 -26.24 -14.84 -13.77
CA ILE A 8 -25.85 -14.77 -12.35
C ILE A 8 -24.87 -15.91 -12.01
N SER A 9 -24.00 -16.26 -12.96
CA SER A 9 -22.95 -17.26 -12.73
C SER A 9 -21.67 -16.62 -12.20
N GLU A 10 -20.88 -17.38 -11.43
CA GLU A 10 -19.57 -16.90 -10.96
C GLU A 10 -18.64 -16.51 -12.11
N SER A 11 -18.76 -17.18 -13.26
CA SER A 11 -17.97 -16.86 -14.45
C SER A 11 -18.36 -15.50 -15.05
N THR A 12 -19.65 -15.13 -15.03
CA THR A 12 -20.09 -13.79 -15.45
C THR A 12 -19.53 -12.72 -14.53
N LEU A 13 -19.62 -12.91 -13.20
CA LEU A 13 -19.03 -11.99 -12.23
C LEU A 13 -17.51 -11.88 -12.43
N GLY A 14 -16.82 -13.00 -12.62
CA GLY A 14 -15.39 -13.03 -12.93
C GLY A 14 -15.03 -12.25 -14.20
N ALA A 15 -15.82 -12.38 -15.27
CA ALA A 15 -15.60 -11.63 -16.51
C ALA A 15 -15.73 -10.11 -16.31
N ILE A 16 -16.73 -9.66 -15.54
CA ILE A 16 -16.92 -8.24 -15.21
C ILE A 16 -15.73 -7.72 -14.38
N LEU A 17 -15.25 -8.50 -13.40
CA LEU A 17 -14.07 -8.13 -12.61
C LEU A 17 -12.80 -7.98 -13.47
N LEU A 18 -12.61 -8.85 -14.47
CA LEU A 18 -11.50 -8.73 -15.42
C LEU A 18 -11.59 -7.43 -16.25
N LEU A 19 -12.79 -7.04 -16.67
CA LEU A 19 -13.02 -5.77 -17.38
C LEU A 19 -12.71 -4.57 -16.48
N ALA A 20 -13.23 -4.56 -15.25
CA ALA A 20 -12.93 -3.52 -14.26
C ALA A 20 -11.42 -3.40 -14.02
N GLY A 21 -10.71 -4.53 -13.90
CA GLY A 21 -9.25 -4.54 -13.74
C GLY A 21 -8.49 -4.04 -14.96
N ALA A 22 -8.95 -4.34 -16.18
CA ALA A 22 -8.35 -3.83 -17.41
C ALA A 22 -8.49 -2.31 -17.51
N GLU A 23 -9.65 -1.78 -17.15
CA GLU A 23 -9.93 -0.34 -17.17
C GLU A 23 -9.23 0.42 -16.05
N ALA A 24 -9.13 -0.20 -14.87
CA ALA A 24 -8.35 0.36 -13.76
C ALA A 24 -6.88 0.57 -14.16
N ARG A 25 -6.27 -0.41 -14.84
CA ARG A 25 -4.91 -0.29 -15.38
C ARG A 25 -4.76 0.78 -16.45
N ARG A 26 -5.86 1.20 -17.09
CA ARG A 26 -5.90 2.29 -18.07
C ARG A 26 -6.27 3.63 -17.45
N GLY A 27 -6.50 3.71 -16.14
CA GLY A 27 -6.88 4.95 -15.46
C GLY A 27 -8.28 5.44 -15.82
N LEU A 28 -9.24 4.53 -16.04
CA LEU A 28 -10.62 4.87 -16.46
C LEU A 28 -11.63 4.75 -15.30
N PRO A 29 -11.72 5.73 -14.37
CA PRO A 29 -12.53 5.61 -13.16
C PRO A 29 -14.03 5.45 -13.43
N CYS A 30 -14.57 6.13 -14.43
CA CYS A 30 -16.00 6.02 -14.76
C CYS A 30 -16.39 4.61 -15.22
N GLN A 31 -15.51 3.94 -15.97
CA GLN A 31 -15.78 2.60 -16.48
C GLN A 31 -15.68 1.56 -15.37
N VAL A 32 -14.66 1.70 -14.51
CA VAL A 32 -14.56 0.95 -13.24
C VAL A 32 -15.84 1.10 -12.43
N GLN A 33 -16.36 2.32 -12.28
CA GLN A 33 -17.58 2.57 -11.51
C GLN A 33 -18.81 1.88 -12.09
N ILE A 34 -18.93 1.81 -13.43
CA ILE A 34 -20.01 1.11 -14.12
C ILE A 34 -19.93 -0.39 -13.80
N HIS A 35 -18.77 -1.02 -13.96
CA HIS A 35 -18.63 -2.47 -13.70
C HIS A 35 -18.82 -2.82 -12.24
N MET A 36 -18.26 -2.03 -11.30
CA MET A 36 -18.45 -2.29 -9.87
C MET A 36 -19.90 -2.05 -9.44
N GLY A 37 -20.59 -1.09 -10.06
CA GLY A 37 -22.03 -0.91 -9.91
C GLY A 37 -22.83 -2.11 -10.42
N ALA A 38 -22.45 -2.67 -11.56
CA ALA A 38 -23.06 -3.89 -12.10
C ALA A 38 -22.83 -5.10 -11.17
N ILE A 39 -21.63 -5.27 -10.63
CA ILE A 39 -21.33 -6.30 -9.62
C ILE A 39 -22.26 -6.15 -8.40
N ARG A 40 -22.39 -4.95 -7.84
CA ARG A 40 -23.29 -4.71 -6.69
C ARG A 40 -24.73 -5.14 -6.99
N ASN A 41 -25.26 -4.73 -8.14
CA ASN A 41 -26.62 -5.09 -8.55
C ASN A 41 -26.79 -6.61 -8.73
N LEU A 42 -25.78 -7.29 -9.28
CA LEU A 42 -25.79 -8.75 -9.44
C LEU A 42 -25.70 -9.47 -8.08
N LEU A 43 -24.88 -8.97 -7.15
CA LEU A 43 -24.80 -9.53 -5.78
C LEU A 43 -26.15 -9.43 -5.06
N GLU A 44 -26.85 -8.31 -5.18
CA GLU A 44 -28.20 -8.14 -4.65
C GLU A 44 -29.20 -9.13 -5.27
N ALA A 45 -29.07 -9.39 -6.57
CA ALA A 45 -29.89 -10.39 -7.27
C ALA A 45 -29.58 -11.83 -6.79
N CYS A 46 -28.29 -12.19 -6.64
CA CYS A 46 -27.87 -13.47 -6.06
C CYS A 46 -28.52 -13.69 -4.70
N LEU A 47 -28.45 -12.68 -3.83
CA LEU A 47 -28.97 -12.74 -2.47
C LEU A 47 -30.49 -12.98 -2.46
N LYS A 48 -31.23 -12.27 -3.30
CA LYS A 48 -32.69 -12.43 -3.45
C LYS A 48 -33.09 -13.82 -3.95
N GLN A 49 -32.22 -14.46 -4.74
CA GLN A 49 -32.46 -15.79 -5.31
C GLN A 49 -31.88 -16.93 -4.46
N GLY A 50 -31.22 -16.62 -3.33
CA GLY A 50 -30.56 -17.62 -2.50
C GLY A 50 -29.33 -18.26 -3.15
N ILE A 51 -28.73 -17.61 -4.15
CA ILE A 51 -27.50 -18.09 -4.80
C ILE A 51 -26.32 -17.79 -3.88
N VAL A 52 -25.62 -18.84 -3.47
CA VAL A 52 -24.42 -18.75 -2.63
C VAL A 52 -23.19 -18.62 -3.52
N LEU A 53 -22.45 -17.53 -3.37
CA LEU A 53 -21.18 -17.30 -4.03
C LEU A 53 -20.02 -17.86 -3.20
N SER A 54 -18.98 -18.33 -3.87
CA SER A 54 -17.74 -18.75 -3.24
C SER A 54 -17.02 -17.58 -2.55
N ASP A 55 -16.33 -17.90 -1.46
CA ASP A 55 -15.54 -16.91 -0.72
C ASP A 55 -14.41 -16.33 -1.58
N ASN A 56 -13.82 -17.13 -2.47
CA ASN A 56 -12.80 -16.67 -3.40
C ASN A 56 -13.32 -15.57 -4.35
N LEU A 57 -14.56 -15.69 -4.83
CA LEU A 57 -15.16 -14.68 -5.69
C LEU A 57 -15.42 -13.39 -4.93
N LYS A 58 -16.00 -13.46 -3.72
CA LYS A 58 -16.26 -12.28 -2.88
C LYS A 58 -14.96 -11.55 -2.51
N ARG A 59 -13.90 -12.29 -2.21
CA ARG A 59 -12.53 -11.76 -2.02
C ARG A 59 -12.00 -11.08 -3.26
N ALA A 60 -12.18 -11.67 -4.44
CA ALA A 60 -11.80 -11.06 -5.71
C ALA A 60 -12.57 -9.76 -5.97
N ILE A 61 -13.88 -9.71 -5.67
CA ILE A 61 -14.70 -8.50 -5.78
C ILE A 61 -14.15 -7.39 -4.90
N PHE A 62 -13.89 -7.68 -3.62
CA PHE A 62 -13.34 -6.70 -2.68
C PHE A 62 -11.99 -6.15 -3.16
N TRP A 63 -11.05 -7.03 -3.50
CA TRP A 63 -9.71 -6.64 -3.90
C TRP A 63 -9.70 -5.89 -5.24
N GLN A 64 -10.57 -6.27 -6.18
CA GLN A 64 -10.73 -5.57 -7.44
C GLN A 64 -11.23 -4.14 -7.21
N ASP A 65 -12.29 -3.97 -6.41
CA ASP A 65 -12.84 -2.65 -6.08
C ASP A 65 -11.79 -1.77 -5.37
N LEU A 66 -11.06 -2.33 -4.41
CA LEU A 66 -10.10 -1.59 -3.59
C LEU A 66 -8.92 -1.11 -4.43
N ASN A 67 -8.31 -2.03 -5.17
CA ASN A 67 -7.18 -1.69 -6.02
C ASN A 67 -7.60 -0.72 -7.14
N SER A 68 -8.80 -0.87 -7.71
CA SER A 68 -9.27 0.03 -8.76
C SER A 68 -9.52 1.44 -8.23
N SER A 69 -10.10 1.56 -7.04
CA SER A 69 -10.27 2.85 -6.36
C SER A 69 -8.92 3.52 -6.09
N VAL A 70 -7.94 2.77 -5.58
CA VAL A 70 -6.59 3.30 -5.32
C VAL A 70 -5.89 3.76 -6.59
N MET A 71 -6.07 3.03 -7.70
CA MET A 71 -5.41 3.29 -8.97
C MET A 71 -6.06 4.39 -9.81
N THR A 72 -7.36 4.63 -9.64
CA THR A 72 -8.13 5.51 -10.54
C THR A 72 -8.85 6.65 -9.82
N GLY A 73 -8.98 6.58 -8.50
CA GLY A 73 -9.83 7.49 -7.73
C GLY A 73 -11.33 7.19 -7.85
N SER A 74 -11.74 6.04 -8.40
CA SER A 74 -13.14 5.63 -8.41
C SER A 74 -13.67 5.48 -6.98
N SER A 75 -14.97 5.72 -6.77
CA SER A 75 -15.59 5.55 -5.46
C SER A 75 -15.65 4.08 -5.06
N ARG A 76 -15.37 3.80 -3.79
CA ARG A 76 -15.46 2.46 -3.21
C ARG A 76 -16.92 1.99 -3.17
N THR A 77 -17.14 0.75 -3.58
CA THR A 77 -18.45 0.09 -3.52
C THR A 77 -18.53 -0.90 -2.36
N PHE A 78 -17.41 -1.56 -2.04
CA PHE A 78 -17.30 -2.56 -0.99
C PHE A 78 -16.25 -2.13 0.02
N HIS A 79 -16.40 -2.51 1.29
CA HIS A 79 -15.47 -2.22 2.37
C HIS A 79 -15.05 -3.52 3.07
N HIS A 80 -14.08 -3.44 3.98
CA HIS A 80 -13.60 -4.59 4.76
C HIS A 80 -14.68 -5.29 5.61
N GLN A 81 -15.86 -4.68 5.76
CA GLN A 81 -17.03 -5.24 6.45
C GLN A 81 -18.12 -5.75 5.51
N SER A 82 -17.99 -5.56 4.18
CA SER A 82 -19.01 -5.98 3.21
C SER A 82 -19.19 -7.49 3.12
N PHE A 83 -18.15 -8.23 3.51
CA PHE A 83 -18.04 -9.67 3.35
C PHE A 83 -17.54 -10.30 4.66
N PRO A 84 -18.34 -11.13 5.35
CA PRO A 84 -17.96 -11.71 6.64
C PRO A 84 -16.66 -12.53 6.59
N GLU A 85 -16.40 -13.23 5.49
CA GLU A 85 -15.18 -14.02 5.29
C GLU A 85 -13.89 -13.18 5.14
N LEU A 86 -14.02 -11.86 4.90
CA LEU A 86 -12.90 -10.91 4.91
C LEU A 86 -12.75 -10.20 6.26
N SER A 87 -13.68 -10.43 7.19
CA SER A 87 -13.64 -9.75 8.48
C SER A 87 -12.35 -10.09 9.22
N TRP A 88 -11.77 -9.05 9.79
CA TRP A 88 -10.59 -9.15 10.63
C TRP A 88 -10.73 -8.15 11.78
N SER A 89 -10.34 -8.59 12.97
CA SER A 89 -10.25 -7.76 14.16
C SER A 89 -9.03 -8.16 14.96
N ARG A 90 -8.48 -7.22 15.73
CA ARG A 90 -7.44 -7.50 16.71
C ARG A 90 -7.87 -8.64 17.63
N ASP A 91 -6.97 -9.59 17.85
CA ASP A 91 -7.16 -10.58 18.90
C ASP A 91 -7.10 -9.86 20.26
N LYS A 92 -8.24 -9.82 20.95
CA LYS A 92 -8.38 -9.17 22.27
C LYS A 92 -7.46 -9.78 23.32
N THR A 93 -6.94 -10.99 23.09
CA THR A 93 -6.04 -11.71 23.99
C THR A 93 -4.55 -11.47 23.70
N SER A 94 -4.21 -10.92 22.53
CA SER A 94 -2.83 -10.65 22.11
C SER A 94 -2.52 -9.14 22.16
N SER A 95 -2.35 -8.60 23.36
CA SER A 95 -2.06 -7.17 23.57
C SER A 95 -0.62 -6.76 23.22
N THR A 96 0.29 -7.72 22.99
CA THR A 96 1.72 -7.45 22.80
C THR A 96 2.12 -7.17 21.36
N SER A 97 1.29 -7.56 20.38
CA SER A 97 1.60 -7.46 18.95
C SER A 97 1.21 -6.12 18.29
N PHE A 98 0.28 -5.37 18.89
CA PHE A 98 -0.22 -4.11 18.34
C PHE A 98 0.41 -2.94 19.06
N LYS A 99 1.59 -2.54 18.60
CA LYS A 99 2.37 -1.42 19.17
C LYS A 99 2.69 -0.42 18.08
N LEU A 100 2.59 0.85 18.43
CA LEU A 100 2.94 1.93 17.52
C LEU A 100 4.47 2.05 17.42
N PRO A 101 5.07 2.03 16.22
CA PRO A 101 6.49 2.27 16.05
C PRO A 101 6.91 3.62 16.62
N PRO A 102 8.12 3.74 17.21
CA PRO A 102 8.53 4.93 17.95
C PRO A 102 8.51 6.22 17.13
N GLY A 103 8.79 6.14 15.83
CA GLY A 103 8.74 7.28 14.90
C GLY A 103 7.35 7.89 14.72
N PHE A 104 6.29 7.16 15.07
CA PHE A 104 4.90 7.65 15.00
C PHE A 104 4.36 8.18 16.34
N GLN A 105 5.00 7.91 17.47
CA GLN A 105 4.44 8.19 18.80
C GLN A 105 4.14 9.68 19.04
N MET A 106 4.96 10.56 18.49
CA MET A 106 4.82 12.02 18.65
C MET A 106 4.05 12.68 17.49
N LEU A 107 3.47 11.90 16.57
CA LEU A 107 2.82 12.41 15.35
C LEU A 107 1.29 12.44 15.43
N SER A 108 0.70 12.31 16.63
CA SER A 108 -0.76 12.27 16.79
C SER A 108 -1.45 13.55 16.33
N SER A 109 -0.85 14.72 16.53
CA SER A 109 -1.37 16.01 16.07
C SER A 109 -1.35 16.15 14.55
N VAL A 110 -0.45 15.44 13.88
CA VAL A 110 -0.21 15.54 12.42
C VAL A 110 -1.01 14.49 11.65
N LEU A 111 -1.01 13.25 12.18
CA LEU A 111 -1.55 12.08 11.50
C LEU A 111 -2.93 11.66 12.04
N GLY A 112 -3.29 12.08 13.25
CA GLY A 112 -4.55 11.72 13.89
C GLY A 112 -4.55 10.32 14.51
N HIS A 113 -5.32 10.16 15.59
CA HIS A 113 -5.37 8.91 16.36
C HIS A 113 -5.84 7.70 15.53
N THR A 114 -6.83 7.88 14.66
CA THR A 114 -7.37 6.79 13.84
C THR A 114 -6.33 6.26 12.85
N PHE A 115 -5.50 7.13 12.26
CA PHE A 115 -4.41 6.69 11.39
C PHE A 115 -3.35 5.95 12.19
N LEU A 116 -2.97 6.46 13.38
CA LEU A 116 -1.99 5.81 14.24
C LEU A 116 -2.44 4.42 14.70
N GLU A 117 -3.73 4.23 14.98
CA GLU A 117 -4.30 2.90 15.27
C GLU A 117 -4.10 1.94 14.08
N ILE A 118 -4.31 2.42 12.85
CA ILE A 118 -4.02 1.61 11.66
C ILE A 118 -2.52 1.28 11.56
N MET A 119 -1.63 2.21 11.96
CA MET A 119 -0.18 1.94 11.95
C MET A 119 0.25 0.87 12.94
N GLU A 120 -0.44 0.71 14.08
CA GLU A 120 -0.23 -0.43 14.98
C GLU A 120 -0.58 -1.76 14.29
N ASP A 121 -1.64 -1.78 13.48
CA ASP A 121 -2.04 -2.97 12.71
C ASP A 121 -1.03 -3.26 11.59
N VAL A 122 -0.55 -2.23 10.88
CA VAL A 122 0.53 -2.38 9.90
C VAL A 122 1.80 -2.92 10.56
N HIS A 123 2.14 -2.45 11.77
CA HIS A 123 3.28 -2.95 12.50
C HIS A 123 3.08 -4.41 12.94
N ALA A 124 1.89 -4.80 13.38
CA ALA A 124 1.58 -6.20 13.66
C ALA A 124 1.75 -7.07 12.39
N LEU A 125 1.30 -6.59 11.22
CA LEU A 125 1.52 -7.25 9.93
C LEU A 125 3.01 -7.36 9.57
N GLN A 126 3.82 -6.35 9.91
CA GLN A 126 5.27 -6.37 9.77
C GLN A 126 5.92 -7.44 10.67
N GLN A 127 5.53 -7.52 11.94
CA GLN A 127 6.04 -8.57 12.85
C GLN A 127 5.70 -9.98 12.35
N ILE A 128 4.48 -10.14 11.84
CA ILE A 128 4.00 -11.34 11.18
C ILE A 128 4.93 -11.72 10.00
N ARG A 129 5.30 -10.76 9.14
CA ARG A 129 6.25 -10.95 8.03
C ARG A 129 7.65 -11.37 8.52
N ASP A 130 8.16 -10.69 9.55
CA ASP A 130 9.54 -10.82 9.99
C ASP A 130 9.79 -12.06 10.85
N THR A 131 8.77 -12.55 11.54
CA THR A 131 8.85 -13.85 12.21
C THR A 131 8.88 -15.00 11.20
N ASN A 132 9.62 -16.08 11.52
CA ASN A 132 9.52 -17.35 10.80
C ASN A 132 8.36 -18.21 11.35
N LEU A 133 7.44 -17.60 12.12
CA LEU A 133 6.33 -18.27 12.79
C LEU A 133 5.27 -18.78 11.81
N PHE A 134 5.33 -18.38 10.54
CA PHE A 134 4.70 -19.15 9.48
C PHE A 134 5.52 -20.41 9.20
N GLY A 135 5.20 -21.45 9.99
CA GLY A 135 5.22 -22.82 9.51
C GLY A 135 4.38 -22.98 8.23
N PRO A 136 4.33 -24.19 7.64
CA PRO A 136 4.08 -24.42 6.22
C PRO A 136 2.92 -23.59 5.70
N GLU A 137 3.07 -23.01 4.50
CA GLU A 137 2.15 -22.07 3.82
C GLU A 137 0.69 -22.55 3.67
N ASP A 138 0.03 -22.80 4.80
CA ASP A 138 -1.29 -23.37 4.88
C ASP A 138 -2.31 -22.28 4.55
N ALA A 139 -3.38 -22.69 3.87
CA ALA A 139 -4.35 -21.79 3.30
C ALA A 139 -5.01 -20.88 4.35
N VAL A 140 -5.17 -21.36 5.58
CA VAL A 140 -5.86 -20.64 6.67
C VAL A 140 -4.99 -19.49 7.17
N SER A 141 -3.72 -19.75 7.48
CA SER A 141 -2.78 -18.71 7.91
C SER A 141 -2.64 -17.60 6.87
N MET A 142 -2.58 -17.95 5.59
CA MET A 142 -2.53 -16.97 4.50
C MET A 142 -3.82 -16.16 4.35
N ALA A 143 -4.99 -16.80 4.50
CA ALA A 143 -6.27 -16.11 4.45
C ALA A 143 -6.38 -15.08 5.58
N ASN A 144 -5.90 -15.42 6.78
CA ASN A 144 -5.88 -14.49 7.92
C ASN A 144 -4.97 -13.28 7.66
N VAL A 145 -3.79 -13.49 7.08
CA VAL A 145 -2.88 -12.40 6.69
C VAL A 145 -3.52 -11.50 5.64
N ASP A 146 -4.19 -12.09 4.65
CA ASP A 146 -4.87 -11.32 3.62
C ASP A 146 -6.04 -10.52 4.19
N ASN A 147 -6.83 -11.08 5.11
CA ASN A 147 -7.92 -10.37 5.81
C ASN A 147 -7.39 -9.21 6.66
N HIS A 148 -6.28 -9.43 7.38
CA HIS A 148 -5.61 -8.38 8.13
C HIS A 148 -5.20 -7.22 7.20
N GLN A 149 -4.59 -7.55 6.07
CA GLN A 149 -4.19 -6.57 5.09
C GLN A 149 -5.38 -5.87 4.41
N ALA A 150 -6.44 -6.61 4.07
CA ALA A 150 -7.68 -6.07 3.52
C ALA A 150 -8.31 -5.04 4.45
N SER A 151 -8.34 -5.34 5.76
CA SER A 151 -8.83 -4.42 6.80
C SER A 151 -7.99 -3.15 6.87
N ILE A 152 -6.67 -3.28 6.98
CA ILE A 152 -5.74 -2.12 6.98
C ILE A 152 -5.95 -1.26 5.75
N GLN A 153 -5.88 -1.86 4.55
CA GLN A 153 -5.88 -1.10 3.29
C GLN A 153 -7.24 -0.45 3.01
N SER A 154 -8.36 -1.11 3.36
CA SER A 154 -9.67 -0.48 3.29
C SER A 154 -9.73 0.73 4.22
N ARG A 155 -9.29 0.59 5.48
CA ARG A 155 -9.35 1.68 6.46
C ARG A 155 -8.46 2.87 6.09
N ILE A 156 -7.30 2.64 5.48
CA ILE A 156 -6.44 3.74 4.99
C ILE A 156 -7.14 4.53 3.88
N VAL A 157 -7.80 3.84 2.95
CA VAL A 157 -8.47 4.48 1.80
C VAL A 157 -9.73 5.21 2.23
N ASP A 158 -10.47 4.67 3.18
CA ASP A 158 -11.71 5.26 3.70
C ASP A 158 -11.44 6.43 4.68
N LEU A 159 -10.20 6.60 5.14
CA LEU A 159 -9.81 7.67 6.07
C LEU A 159 -9.39 8.94 5.33
N GLU A 160 -10.09 10.03 5.60
CA GLU A 160 -9.71 11.36 5.12
C GLU A 160 -8.42 11.85 5.78
N ALA A 161 -7.48 12.33 4.97
CA ALA A 161 -6.23 12.89 5.47
C ALA A 161 -6.47 14.27 6.09
N ALA A 162 -5.93 14.48 7.30
CA ALA A 162 -6.08 15.75 8.03
C ALA A 162 -5.23 16.90 7.45
N SER A 163 -4.20 16.56 6.70
CA SER A 163 -3.25 17.48 6.08
C SER A 163 -2.61 16.84 4.83
N SER A 164 -1.91 17.64 4.04
CA SER A 164 -1.12 17.17 2.89
C SER A 164 0.03 16.24 3.31
N ILE A 165 0.68 16.49 4.44
CA ILE A 165 1.66 15.58 5.06
C ILE A 165 1.00 14.25 5.46
N SER A 166 -0.17 14.31 6.09
CA SER A 166 -0.96 13.11 6.42
C SER A 166 -1.34 12.34 5.16
N ASP A 167 -1.70 13.01 4.07
CA ASP A 167 -2.02 12.36 2.80
C ASP A 167 -0.80 11.64 2.19
N CYS A 168 0.40 12.24 2.25
CA CYS A 168 1.65 11.53 1.91
C CYS A 168 1.83 10.28 2.77
N CYS A 169 1.55 10.35 4.07
CA CYS A 169 1.65 9.22 4.98
C CYS A 169 0.63 8.12 4.68
N HIS A 170 -0.60 8.47 4.28
CA HIS A 170 -1.61 7.48 3.88
C HIS A 170 -1.11 6.67 2.68
N VAL A 171 -0.53 7.34 1.67
CA VAL A 171 0.04 6.65 0.50
C VAL A 171 1.24 5.79 0.90
N GLY A 172 2.15 6.33 1.73
CA GLY A 172 3.32 5.59 2.23
C GLY A 172 2.94 4.34 3.03
N ALA A 173 1.97 4.44 3.94
CA ALA A 173 1.47 3.32 4.72
C ALA A 173 0.76 2.27 3.86
N TYR A 174 -0.01 2.70 2.85
CA TYR A 174 -0.61 1.78 1.88
C TYR A 174 0.46 1.04 1.08
N LEU A 175 1.51 1.75 0.63
CA LEU A 175 2.64 1.15 -0.08
C LEU A 175 3.36 0.12 0.81
N CYS A 176 3.69 0.47 2.05
CA CYS A 176 4.29 -0.45 3.02
C CYS A 176 3.42 -1.70 3.23
N SER A 177 2.13 -1.55 3.53
CA SER A 177 1.23 -2.70 3.71
C SER A 177 1.13 -3.57 2.46
N THR A 178 1.19 -2.98 1.26
CA THR A 178 1.21 -3.73 -0.01
C THR A 178 2.48 -4.57 -0.14
N MET A 179 3.62 -4.02 0.26
CA MET A 179 4.92 -4.69 0.16
C MET A 179 5.15 -5.73 1.26
N LEU A 180 4.44 -5.65 2.38
CA LEU A 180 4.43 -6.68 3.42
C LEU A 180 3.70 -7.98 2.99
N ARG A 181 3.03 -8.01 1.82
CA ARG A 181 2.32 -9.20 1.27
C ARG A 181 3.19 -10.45 1.16
N CYS A 182 2.68 -11.59 1.62
CA CYS A 182 3.33 -12.91 1.47
C CYS A 182 3.77 -13.18 0.00
N LYS A 183 4.88 -13.91 -0.16
CA LYS A 183 5.75 -14.04 -1.36
C LYS A 183 5.06 -14.31 -2.71
N ARG A 184 3.77 -14.66 -2.75
CA ARG A 184 3.06 -15.12 -3.96
C ARG A 184 2.48 -14.01 -4.84
N TRP A 185 2.24 -12.80 -4.32
CA TRP A 185 1.55 -11.73 -5.07
C TRP A 185 2.48 -10.62 -5.57
N ARG A 186 3.68 -10.99 -6.05
CA ARG A 186 4.75 -10.05 -6.45
C ARG A 186 4.49 -9.27 -7.74
N ALA A 187 3.50 -9.66 -8.56
CA ALA A 187 3.25 -9.08 -9.88
C ALA A 187 2.15 -7.99 -9.89
N SER A 188 1.92 -7.31 -8.77
CA SER A 188 0.95 -6.21 -8.71
C SER A 188 1.56 -4.92 -9.26
N VAL A 189 0.81 -4.21 -10.11
CA VAL A 189 1.15 -2.85 -10.57
C VAL A 189 0.90 -1.77 -9.50
N VAL A 190 0.23 -2.14 -8.41
CA VAL A 190 -0.20 -1.21 -7.35
C VAL A 190 0.98 -0.50 -6.66
N PRO A 191 2.09 -1.16 -6.26
CA PRO A 191 3.24 -0.47 -5.66
C PRO A 191 3.84 0.62 -6.55
N LEU A 192 3.93 0.37 -7.86
CA LEU A 192 4.46 1.33 -8.83
C LEU A 192 3.58 2.57 -8.90
N HIS A 193 2.26 2.37 -8.96
CA HIS A 193 1.29 3.47 -8.98
C HIS A 193 1.30 4.27 -7.68
N LEU A 194 1.37 3.60 -6.52
CA LEU A 194 1.46 4.25 -5.22
C LEU A 194 2.75 5.06 -5.08
N SER A 195 3.87 4.53 -5.54
CA SER A 195 5.15 5.25 -5.54
C SER A 195 5.07 6.53 -6.39
N LEU A 196 4.51 6.45 -7.61
CA LEU A 196 4.29 7.63 -8.45
C LEU A 196 3.35 8.65 -7.78
N ARG A 197 2.24 8.19 -7.18
CA ARG A 197 1.30 9.06 -6.48
C ARG A 197 1.92 9.72 -5.24
N LEU A 198 2.77 8.99 -4.52
CA LEU A 198 3.50 9.54 -3.38
C LEU A 198 4.50 10.60 -3.83
N LEU A 199 5.18 10.39 -4.97
CA LEU A 199 6.11 11.37 -5.53
C LEU A 199 5.41 12.69 -5.86
N ASP A 200 4.30 12.63 -6.58
CA ASP A 200 3.48 13.81 -6.93
C ASP A 200 3.07 14.59 -5.67
N LYS A 201 2.64 13.89 -4.61
CA LYS A 201 2.28 14.53 -3.33
C LYS A 201 3.49 15.12 -2.62
N LEU A 202 4.62 14.41 -2.57
CA LEU A 202 5.85 14.90 -1.95
C LEU A 202 6.41 16.13 -2.69
N GLN A 203 6.37 16.16 -4.01
CA GLN A 203 6.76 17.32 -4.81
C GLN A 203 5.86 18.53 -4.55
N LYS A 204 4.53 18.32 -4.47
CA LYS A 204 3.57 19.39 -4.15
C LYS A 204 3.76 19.96 -2.74
N THR A 205 4.19 19.12 -1.80
CA THR A 205 4.40 19.50 -0.40
C THR A 205 5.86 19.86 -0.09
N ASP A 206 6.78 19.82 -1.06
CA ASP A 206 8.22 19.99 -0.83
C ASP A 206 8.56 21.34 -0.16
N THR A 207 7.74 22.37 -0.40
CA THR A 207 7.93 23.71 0.18
C THR A 207 7.24 23.93 1.52
N GLU A 208 6.48 22.95 2.01
CA GLU A 208 5.77 23.09 3.28
C GLU A 208 6.73 23.07 4.48
N PRO A 209 6.60 24.01 5.43
CA PRO A 209 7.49 24.11 6.59
C PRO A 209 7.33 22.95 7.58
N GLY A 210 6.18 22.25 7.57
CA GLY A 210 5.96 21.09 8.44
C GLY A 210 6.97 19.97 8.25
N TRP A 211 7.60 19.88 7.06
CA TRP A 211 8.67 18.91 6.83
C TRP A 211 9.96 19.20 7.60
N ASP A 212 10.20 20.45 8.00
CA ASP A 212 11.37 20.81 8.81
C ASP A 212 11.25 20.30 10.25
N GLU A 213 10.01 20.17 10.75
CA GLU A 213 9.70 19.55 12.05
C GLU A 213 9.64 18.01 11.97
N HIS A 214 9.40 17.46 10.77
CA HIS A 214 9.17 16.02 10.55
C HIS A 214 10.17 15.39 9.58
N ARG A 215 11.45 15.75 9.72
CA ARG A 215 12.56 15.34 8.82
C ARG A 215 12.73 13.82 8.72
N GLU A 216 12.59 13.10 9.83
CA GLU A 216 12.70 11.63 9.86
C GLU A 216 11.53 10.96 9.12
N LEU A 217 10.32 11.50 9.26
CA LEU A 217 9.13 11.04 8.54
C LEU A 217 9.28 11.26 7.03
N LEU A 218 9.74 12.44 6.62
CA LEU A 218 10.04 12.74 5.22
C LEU A 218 11.10 11.78 4.68
N THR A 219 12.15 11.51 5.45
CA THR A 219 13.19 10.55 5.08
C THR A 219 12.60 9.17 4.83
N TRP A 220 11.74 8.68 5.73
CA TRP A 220 11.04 7.41 5.55
C TRP A 220 10.21 7.37 4.26
N LEU A 221 9.41 8.41 4.00
CA LEU A 221 8.58 8.49 2.79
C LEU A 221 9.40 8.53 1.50
N LEU A 222 10.47 9.33 1.45
CA LEU A 222 11.35 9.45 0.28
C LEU A 222 12.02 8.12 -0.06
N HIS A 223 12.52 7.40 0.96
CA HIS A 223 13.22 6.13 0.73
C HIS A 223 12.27 5.00 0.39
N ILE A 224 11.13 4.88 1.07
CA ILE A 224 10.12 3.86 0.74
C ILE A 224 9.52 4.13 -0.64
N GLY A 225 9.08 5.36 -0.90
CA GLY A 225 8.53 5.76 -2.20
C GLY A 225 9.52 5.54 -3.33
N GLY A 226 10.74 6.07 -3.17
CA GLY A 226 11.83 5.93 -4.13
C GLY A 226 12.17 4.48 -4.40
N ALA A 227 12.37 3.66 -3.36
CA ALA A 227 12.75 2.25 -3.45
C ALA A 227 11.81 1.41 -4.33
N PHE A 228 10.52 1.69 -4.31
CA PHE A 228 9.50 0.98 -5.08
C PHE A 228 9.02 1.73 -6.33
N ALA A 229 9.69 2.82 -6.71
CA ALA A 229 9.45 3.49 -7.98
C ALA A 229 9.86 2.60 -9.17
N PRO A 230 9.11 2.61 -10.28
CA PRO A 230 9.56 2.00 -11.52
C PRO A 230 10.84 2.69 -12.01
N ALA A 231 11.74 1.92 -12.61
CA ALA A 231 12.92 2.47 -13.27
C ALA A 231 12.52 3.48 -14.37
N GLY A 232 13.35 4.50 -14.58
CA GLY A 232 13.08 5.61 -15.49
C GLY A 232 12.68 6.88 -14.74
N THR A 233 11.77 7.67 -15.33
CA THR A 233 11.46 9.04 -14.89
C THR A 233 11.09 9.14 -13.41
N THR A 234 10.17 8.29 -12.92
CA THR A 234 9.73 8.34 -11.51
C THR A 234 10.88 8.09 -10.54
N ARG A 235 11.75 7.10 -10.83
CA ARG A 235 12.94 6.83 -10.01
C ARG A 235 13.91 8.02 -10.02
N SER A 236 14.18 8.60 -11.19
CA SER A 236 15.05 9.77 -11.35
C SER A 236 14.53 10.98 -10.58
N GLU A 237 13.23 11.25 -10.64
CA GLU A 237 12.61 12.37 -9.92
C GLU A 237 12.65 12.18 -8.39
N TYR A 238 12.50 10.94 -7.88
CA TYR A 238 12.75 10.65 -6.47
C TYR A 238 14.20 10.92 -6.08
N LEU A 239 15.17 10.52 -6.91
CA LEU A 239 16.60 10.78 -6.67
C LEU A 239 16.87 12.29 -6.61
N GLU A 240 16.33 13.08 -7.53
CA GLU A 240 16.48 14.54 -7.52
C GLU A 240 15.83 15.19 -6.30
N LEU A 241 14.60 14.78 -5.96
CA LEU A 241 13.89 15.28 -4.79
C LEU A 241 14.66 14.98 -3.49
N LEU A 242 15.20 13.76 -3.38
CA LEU A 242 16.02 13.34 -2.24
C LEU A 242 17.33 14.13 -2.16
N LYS A 243 18.04 14.31 -3.29
CA LYS A 243 19.29 15.10 -3.34
C LYS A 243 19.07 16.55 -2.90
N ARG A 244 18.02 17.20 -3.40
CA ARG A 244 17.66 18.56 -3.00
C ARG A 244 17.38 18.65 -1.49
N ASN A 245 16.63 17.69 -0.96
CA ASN A 245 16.32 17.65 0.46
C ASN A 245 17.57 17.37 1.31
N LEU A 246 18.51 16.53 0.85
CA LEU A 246 19.80 16.27 1.50
C LEU A 246 20.72 17.50 1.54
N GLU A 247 20.69 18.34 0.51
CA GLU A 247 21.43 19.60 0.47
C GLU A 247 20.79 20.68 1.36
N GLY A 248 19.46 20.63 1.52
CA GLY A 248 18.66 21.53 2.33
C GLY A 248 18.27 20.95 3.70
N ARG A 249 16.99 20.64 3.88
CA ARG A 249 16.42 20.33 5.20
C ARG A 249 16.91 19.03 5.82
N LEU A 250 17.29 18.02 5.05
CA LEU A 250 17.82 16.74 5.55
C LEU A 250 19.34 16.77 5.73
N ARG A 251 19.98 17.93 5.52
CA ARG A 251 21.43 18.07 5.67
C ARG A 251 21.90 17.62 7.06
N GLY A 252 22.88 16.71 7.05
CA GLY A 252 23.48 16.16 8.25
C GLY A 252 22.57 15.26 9.09
N LEU A 253 21.35 14.92 8.62
CA LEU A 253 20.46 14.00 9.34
C LEU A 253 21.03 12.57 9.38
N TYR A 254 21.64 12.15 8.28
CA TYR A 254 22.37 10.90 8.14
C TYR A 254 23.42 11.05 7.03
N THR A 255 24.53 10.33 7.16
CA THR A 255 25.65 10.33 6.20
C THR A 255 26.06 8.92 5.79
N SER A 256 25.62 7.91 6.55
CA SER A 256 25.93 6.51 6.34
C SER A 256 24.67 5.66 6.30
N TRP A 257 24.77 4.47 5.71
CA TRP A 257 23.67 3.52 5.69
C TRP A 257 23.15 3.13 7.09
N PRO A 258 24.00 2.81 8.09
CA PRO A 258 23.52 2.49 9.43
C PRO A 258 22.70 3.61 10.07
N GLU A 259 23.07 4.87 9.84
CA GLU A 259 22.32 6.03 10.35
C GLU A 259 20.95 6.14 9.67
N LEU A 260 20.90 6.00 8.34
CA LEU A 260 19.62 5.96 7.62
C LEU A 260 18.75 4.80 8.13
N LEU A 261 19.32 3.59 8.23
CA LEU A 261 18.58 2.41 8.67
C LEU A 261 17.99 2.62 10.06
N GLY A 262 18.77 3.20 10.99
CA GLY A 262 18.30 3.55 12.33
C GLY A 262 17.16 4.58 12.35
N ILE A 263 17.01 5.41 11.31
CA ILE A 263 15.82 6.27 11.14
C ILE A 263 14.64 5.45 10.59
N LEU A 264 14.86 4.66 9.55
CA LEU A 264 13.80 3.88 8.90
C LEU A 264 13.16 2.85 9.84
N GLU A 265 13.96 2.22 10.71
CA GLU A 265 13.51 1.26 11.73
C GLU A 265 12.61 1.89 12.81
N LYS A 266 12.62 3.22 12.96
CA LYS A 266 11.66 3.89 13.86
C LYS A 266 10.24 3.86 13.33
N PHE A 267 10.06 3.67 12.01
CA PHE A 267 8.75 3.63 11.34
C PHE A 267 8.40 2.18 10.97
N ILE A 268 7.61 1.97 9.90
CA ILE A 268 7.36 0.63 9.38
C ILE A 268 8.58 0.15 8.60
N TRP A 269 9.20 -0.93 9.06
CA TRP A 269 10.40 -1.51 8.47
C TRP A 269 10.47 -3.03 8.63
N SER A 270 10.53 -3.76 7.53
CA SER A 270 10.80 -5.20 7.47
C SER A 270 12.01 -5.43 6.57
N ASP A 271 13.07 -6.03 7.10
CA ASP A 271 14.25 -6.39 6.31
C ASP A 271 13.87 -7.33 5.15
N LYS A 272 12.93 -8.25 5.39
CA LYS A 272 12.44 -9.20 4.38
C LYS A 272 11.63 -8.53 3.26
N ALA A 273 11.09 -7.33 3.49
CA ALA A 273 10.26 -6.64 2.52
C ALA A 273 10.97 -5.47 1.83
N PHE A 274 11.84 -4.74 2.55
CA PHE A 274 12.32 -3.44 2.11
C PHE A 274 13.84 -3.37 1.91
N LEU A 275 14.63 -4.16 2.65
CA LEU A 275 16.08 -3.99 2.72
C LEU A 275 16.75 -3.95 1.34
N ALA A 276 16.47 -4.93 0.49
CA ALA A 276 17.12 -5.03 -0.81
C ALA A 276 16.81 -3.83 -1.72
N GLN A 277 15.53 -3.43 -1.80
CA GLN A 277 15.08 -2.35 -2.68
C GLN A 277 15.51 -0.98 -2.18
N VAL A 278 15.41 -0.74 -0.86
CA VAL A 278 15.81 0.52 -0.24
C VAL A 278 17.33 0.66 -0.26
N ARG A 279 18.07 -0.43 -0.06
CA ARG A 279 19.53 -0.41 -0.20
C ARG A 279 19.98 -0.12 -1.63
N ALA A 280 19.29 -0.69 -2.63
CA ALA A 280 19.56 -0.37 -4.03
C ALA A 280 19.33 1.12 -4.31
N PHE A 281 18.21 1.69 -3.83
CA PHE A 281 17.91 3.12 -3.97
C PHE A 281 18.94 4.01 -3.28
N TRP A 282 19.34 3.66 -2.05
CA TRP A 282 20.42 4.34 -1.34
C TRP A 282 21.72 4.36 -2.15
N ASN A 283 22.12 3.22 -2.71
CA ASN A 283 23.34 3.13 -3.49
C ASN A 283 23.28 4.02 -4.74
N GLU A 284 22.13 4.18 -5.40
CA GLU A 284 22.00 5.10 -6.55
C GLU A 284 22.23 6.58 -6.18
N VAL A 285 21.98 6.96 -4.92
CA VAL A 285 22.18 8.33 -4.44
C VAL A 285 23.65 8.57 -4.07
N TYR A 286 24.28 7.60 -3.39
CA TYR A 286 25.57 7.78 -2.71
C TYR A 286 26.75 7.09 -3.39
N ILE A 287 26.49 6.13 -4.27
CA ILE A 287 27.48 5.45 -5.11
C ILE A 287 27.12 5.83 -6.54
N GLN A 288 27.66 6.95 -7.02
CA GLN A 288 27.50 7.27 -8.44
C GLN A 288 28.04 6.10 -9.27
N PRO A 289 27.36 5.69 -10.36
CA PRO A 289 28.04 4.88 -11.36
C PRO A 289 29.24 5.70 -11.86
N GLU A 290 30.43 5.11 -11.88
CA GLU A 290 31.53 5.70 -12.65
C GLU A 290 31.00 5.98 -14.06
N PRO A 291 31.28 7.17 -14.64
CA PRO A 291 30.94 7.40 -16.03
C PRO A 291 31.67 6.35 -16.86
N ASP A 292 30.91 5.55 -17.63
CA ASP A 292 31.40 4.48 -18.49
C ASP A 292 32.69 4.88 -19.21
N SER A 293 33.83 4.48 -18.65
CA SER A 293 35.13 4.56 -19.29
C SER A 293 35.27 3.38 -20.27
N TYR A 294 34.39 3.33 -21.27
CA TYR A 294 34.49 2.38 -22.38
C TYR A 294 34.24 3.06 -23.72
N LEU A 295 34.96 4.16 -23.98
CA LEU A 295 35.32 4.58 -25.34
C LEU A 295 36.67 5.32 -25.32
N ARG A 296 37.75 4.58 -25.02
CA ARG A 296 39.11 4.91 -25.48
C ARG A 296 39.92 3.62 -25.68
N SER A 297 39.78 3.05 -26.88
CA SER A 297 40.87 2.55 -27.75
C SER A 297 40.25 1.83 -28.92
#